data_AF-A0A366ZZ77-F1
#
_entry.id   AF-A0A366ZZ77-F1
#
_cell.length_a   1.000
_cell.length_b   1.000
_cell.length_c   1.000
_cell.angle_alpha   90.00
_cell.angle_beta   90.00
_cell.angle_gamma   90.00
#
_symmetry.space_group_name_H-M   'P 1'
#
loop_
_entity.id
_entity.type
_entity.pdbx_description
1 polymer ?
#
loop_
_entity_poly.entity_id
_entity_poly.type
_entity_poly.pdbx_seq_one_letter_code
_entity_poly.pdbx_strand_id
1 'polypeptide(L)'
;MFEDQYVDLLPARTTMQNLAVGGVGGAGGAGGAGGPAVAVSLAANISVITQTATAVSLFGGDALATNDAATGDVTAGAANAAGGAGGAGGAGGAGITG
;
A
#
# COMPACT_ATOMS: atom_id res chain seq x y z
N MET A 1 22.90 -32.07 81.83
CA MET A 1 21.54 -31.62 82.17
C MET A 1 21.22 -30.57 81.13
N PHE A 2 20.31 -30.88 80.19
CA PHE A 2 19.92 -29.95 79.14
C PHE A 2 18.52 -29.44 79.48
N GLU A 3 18.35 -28.12 79.51
CA GLU A 3 17.06 -27.48 79.71
C GLU A 3 16.30 -27.45 78.40
N ASP A 4 15.09 -28.03 78.40
CA ASP A 4 14.16 -27.90 77.29
C ASP A 4 13.67 -26.45 77.22
N GLN A 5 14.19 -25.70 76.25
CA GLN A 5 13.63 -24.40 75.87
C GLN A 5 12.39 -24.65 75.00
N TYR A 6 11.21 -24.44 75.58
CA TYR A 6 9.97 -24.34 74.81
C TYR A 6 10.00 -23.04 74.00
N VAL A 7 10.33 -23.14 72.71
CA VAL A 7 10.08 -22.05 71.75
C VAL A 7 8.62 -22.15 71.35
N ASP A 8 7.82 -21.18 71.81
CA ASP A 8 6.41 -21.08 71.44
C ASP A 8 6.32 -20.73 69.94
N LEU A 9 6.06 -21.74 69.12
CA LEU A 9 5.84 -21.57 67.70
C LEU A 9 4.50 -20.86 67.54
N LEU A 10 4.53 -19.53 67.48
CA LEU A 10 3.40 -18.72 67.03
C LEU A 10 2.79 -19.42 65.81
N PRO A 11 1.47 -19.69 65.80
CA PRO A 11 0.85 -20.49 64.76
C PRO A 11 1.28 -19.95 63.41
N ALA A 12 1.82 -20.85 62.57
CA ALA A 12 2.32 -20.51 61.25
C ALA A 12 1.30 -19.61 60.57
N ARG A 13 1.65 -18.32 60.40
CA ARG A 13 0.78 -17.36 59.72
C ARG A 13 0.62 -17.88 58.30
N THR A 14 -0.46 -18.61 58.04
CA THR A 14 -1.01 -18.84 56.70
C THR A 14 -1.63 -17.55 56.19
N THR A 15 -0.95 -16.41 56.36
CA THR A 15 -1.19 -15.28 55.48
C THR A 15 -0.53 -15.64 54.18
N MET A 16 -1.27 -16.33 53.31
CA MET A 16 -0.97 -16.34 51.88
C MET A 16 -0.73 -14.87 51.52
N GLN A 17 0.52 -14.52 51.22
CA GLN A 17 0.83 -13.18 50.75
C GLN A 17 0.08 -13.03 49.43
N ASN A 18 -1.06 -12.35 49.46
CA ASN A 18 -1.81 -12.05 48.24
C ASN A 18 -1.05 -10.94 47.50
N LEU A 19 0.01 -11.33 46.79
CA LEU A 19 0.71 -10.45 45.88
C LEU A 19 -0.17 -10.30 44.64
N ALA A 20 -0.98 -9.24 44.61
CA ALA A 20 -1.71 -8.89 43.42
C ALA A 20 -0.72 -8.41 42.35
N VAL A 21 -0.33 -9.32 41.45
CA VAL A 21 0.48 -8.97 40.28
C VAL A 21 -0.47 -8.48 39.20
N GLY A 22 -0.67 -7.16 39.17
CA GLY A 22 -1.37 -6.49 38.08
C GLY A 22 -0.42 -6.26 36.91
N GLY A 23 -0.65 -6.95 35.80
CA GLY A 23 0.06 -6.71 34.54
C GLY A 23 -0.81 -5.90 33.57
N VAL A 24 -0.32 -4.74 33.13
CA VAL A 24 -0.95 -3.99 32.02
C VAL A 24 -0.73 -4.80 30.75
N GLY A 25 -1.81 -5.13 30.03
CA GLY A 25 -1.72 -5.82 28.75
C GLY A 25 -0.82 -5.09 27.75
N GLY A 26 -0.11 -5.84 26.91
CA GLY A 26 0.82 -5.27 25.92
C GLY A 26 0.10 -4.46 24.84
N ALA A 27 0.77 -3.42 24.30
CA ALA A 27 0.24 -2.66 23.18
C ALA A 27 0.08 -3.55 21.93
N GLY A 28 -1.00 -3.34 21.17
CA GLY A 28 -1.22 -4.02 19.89
C GLY A 28 -0.16 -3.66 18.86
N GLY A 29 0.11 -4.59 17.94
CA GLY A 29 1.09 -4.39 16.87
C GLY A 29 0.63 -3.34 15.85
N ALA A 30 1.59 -2.65 15.23
CA ALA A 30 1.30 -1.71 14.14
C ALA A 30 0.65 -2.43 12.94
N GLY A 31 -0.28 -1.75 12.27
CA GLY A 31 -0.88 -2.24 11.03
C GLY A 31 0.11 -2.34 9.88
N GLY A 32 -0.19 -3.20 8.91
CA GLY A 32 0.64 -3.41 7.72
C GLY A 32 0.64 -2.19 6.79
N ALA A 33 1.77 -1.94 6.12
CA ALA A 33 1.85 -0.90 5.10
C ALA A 33 0.93 -1.21 3.92
N GLY A 34 0.27 -0.19 3.36
CA GLY A 34 -0.53 -0.31 2.14
C GLY A 34 0.32 -0.64 0.92
N GLY A 35 -0.30 -1.26 -0.09
CA GLY A 35 0.38 -1.68 -1.32
C GLY A 35 0.66 -0.52 -2.28
N PRO A 36 1.73 -0.58 -3.11
CA PRO A 36 2.06 0.47 -4.06
C PRO A 36 1.03 0.58 -5.19
N ALA A 37 0.91 1.78 -5.77
CA ALA A 37 0.05 2.08 -6.91
C ALA A 37 0.88 2.69 -8.05
N VAL A 38 0.81 2.12 -9.25
CA VAL A 38 1.42 2.67 -10.46
C VAL A 38 0.39 2.65 -11.59
N ALA A 39 0.11 3.82 -12.18
CA ALA A 39 -0.67 3.93 -13.40
C ALA A 39 0.15 4.66 -14.47
N VAL A 40 0.13 4.10 -15.68
CA VAL A 40 0.77 4.68 -16.86
C VAL A 40 -0.30 4.84 -17.93
N SER A 41 -0.41 6.04 -18.49
CA SER A 41 -1.23 6.30 -19.66
C SER A 41 -0.32 6.87 -20.74
N LEU A 42 -0.31 6.21 -21.90
CA LEU A 42 0.50 6.59 -23.04
C LEU A 42 -0.39 6.55 -24.28
N ALA A 43 -0.30 7.59 -25.09
CA ALA A 43 -0.86 7.59 -26.42
C ALA A 43 0.19 8.10 -27.40
N ALA A 44 0.30 7.43 -28.55
CA ALA A 44 1.21 7.79 -29.62
C ALA A 44 0.43 7.81 -30.93
N ASN A 45 0.55 8.90 -31.69
CA ASN A 45 0.12 8.94 -33.08
C ASN A 45 1.35 8.72 -33.95
N ILE A 46 1.41 7.57 -34.63
CA ILE A 46 2.46 7.25 -35.58
C ILE A 46 1.82 7.19 -36.95
N SER A 47 2.15 8.15 -37.81
CA SER A 47 1.64 8.24 -39.18
C SER A 47 2.80 8.06 -40.17
N VAL A 48 2.72 7.02 -41.00
CA VAL A 48 3.63 6.82 -42.14
C VAL A 48 2.84 7.13 -43.39
N ILE A 49 3.15 8.26 -44.03
CA ILE A 49 2.38 8.75 -45.18
C ILE A 49 3.31 8.81 -46.40
N THR A 50 3.04 7.97 -47.38
CA THR A 50 3.68 8.00 -48.70
C THR A 50 2.70 8.58 -49.70
N GLN A 51 3.05 9.71 -50.32
CA GLN A 51 2.18 10.38 -51.27
C GLN A 51 2.89 10.54 -52.62
N THR A 52 2.18 10.20 -53.69
CA THR A 52 2.63 10.40 -55.08
C THR A 52 1.58 11.23 -55.78
N ALA A 53 1.94 12.47 -56.13
CA ALA A 53 1.10 13.35 -56.95
C ALA A 53 1.68 13.37 -58.37
N THR A 54 0.83 13.12 -59.37
CA THR A 54 1.22 13.21 -60.78
C THR A 54 0.22 14.06 -61.53
N ALA A 55 0.69 15.18 -62.08
CA ALA A 55 -0.07 16.03 -62.98
C ALA A 55 0.50 15.90 -64.39
N VAL A 56 -0.37 15.74 -65.39
CA VAL A 56 0.00 15.71 -66.81
C VAL A 56 -0.90 16.69 -67.56
N SER A 57 -0.30 17.64 -68.28
CA SER A 57 -1.00 18.51 -69.22
C SER A 57 -0.78 17.99 -70.65
N LEU A 58 -1.84 17.63 -71.36
CA LEU A 58 -1.75 17.12 -72.75
C LEU A 58 -1.81 18.22 -73.80
N PHE A 59 -2.33 19.41 -73.47
CA PHE A 59 -2.60 20.47 -74.45
C PHE A 59 -2.22 21.88 -73.96
N GLY A 60 -1.26 21.99 -73.03
CA GLY A 60 -0.69 23.27 -72.62
C GLY A 60 -1.51 24.08 -71.62
N GLY A 61 -2.57 23.49 -71.04
CA GLY A 61 -3.27 24.07 -69.89
C GLY A 61 -2.58 23.73 -68.57
N ASP A 62 -3.00 24.38 -67.48
CA ASP A 62 -2.49 24.11 -66.14
C ASP A 62 -2.94 22.72 -65.66
N ALA A 63 -1.99 21.88 -65.24
CA ALA A 63 -2.26 20.62 -64.57
C ALA A 63 -1.72 20.68 -63.14
N LEU A 64 -2.63 20.63 -62.17
CA LEU A 64 -2.30 20.67 -60.75
C LEU A 64 -2.51 19.30 -60.12
N ALA A 65 -1.50 18.79 -59.42
CA ALA A 65 -1.63 17.64 -58.55
C ALA A 65 -1.14 18.03 -57.16
N THR A 66 -2.00 17.86 -56.17
CA THR A 66 -1.74 18.19 -54.76
C THR A 66 -1.85 16.95 -53.92
N ASN A 67 -0.96 16.85 -52.93
CA ASN A 67 -1.03 15.86 -51.87
C ASN A 67 -1.27 16.61 -50.56
N ASP A 68 -2.33 16.25 -49.84
CA ASP A 68 -2.61 16.77 -48.51
C ASP A 68 -2.69 15.60 -47.52
N ALA A 69 -2.12 15.79 -46.34
CA ALA A 69 -2.02 14.79 -45.30
C ALA A 69 -2.21 15.44 -43.94
N ALA A 70 -3.37 15.19 -43.34
CA ALA A 70 -3.66 15.60 -41.98
C ALA A 70 -3.53 14.40 -41.03
N THR A 71 -2.71 14.55 -40.00
CA THR A 71 -2.66 13.62 -38.86
C THR A 71 -3.49 14.19 -37.73
N GLY A 72 -4.40 13.39 -37.18
CA GLY A 72 -5.23 13.81 -36.06
C GLY A 72 -4.48 13.88 -34.73
N ASP A 73 -5.14 14.41 -33.70
CA ASP A 73 -4.59 14.42 -32.35
C ASP A 73 -4.61 13.02 -31.72
N VAL A 74 -3.69 12.81 -30.77
CA VAL A 74 -3.69 11.64 -29.90
C VAL A 74 -3.83 12.09 -28.46
N THR A 75 -4.80 11.52 -27.76
CA THR A 75 -5.08 11.86 -26.38
C THR A 75 -4.87 10.63 -25.50
N ALA A 76 -3.94 10.73 -24.57
CA ALA A 76 -3.79 9.75 -23.51
C ALA A 76 -4.93 9.95 -22.49
N GLY A 77 -5.57 8.85 -22.09
CA GLY A 77 -6.66 8.88 -21.11
C GLY A 77 -6.17 9.08 -19.66
N ALA A 78 -7.11 9.16 -18.72
CA ALA A 78 -6.77 9.19 -17.31
C ALA A 78 -6.05 7.89 -16.88
N ALA A 79 -4.90 8.02 -16.22
CA ALA A 79 -4.20 6.92 -15.56
C ALA A 79 -4.48 7.00 -14.06
N ASN A 80 -5.38 6.16 -13.56
CA ASN A 80 -5.73 6.14 -12.13
C ASN A 80 -5.16 4.88 -11.47
N ALA A 81 -4.29 5.05 -10.48
CA ALA A 81 -3.84 3.96 -9.62
C ALA A 81 -4.20 4.28 -8.16
N ALA A 82 -4.91 3.36 -7.53
CA ALA A 82 -5.18 3.38 -6.10
C ALA A 82 -4.27 2.33 -5.43
N GLY A 83 -3.53 2.76 -4.41
CA GLY A 83 -2.71 1.85 -3.61
C GLY A 83 -3.58 0.89 -2.81
N GLY A 84 -3.00 -0.23 -2.38
CA GLY A 84 -3.69 -1.16 -1.50
C GLY A 84 -3.91 -0.54 -0.12
N ALA A 85 -5.06 -0.81 0.50
CA ALA A 85 -5.28 -0.44 1.90
C ALA A 85 -4.22 -1.11 2.80
N GLY A 86 -3.76 -0.39 3.82
CA GLY A 86 -2.92 -0.98 4.86
C GLY A 86 -3.65 -2.07 5.64
N GLY A 87 -2.88 -2.99 6.22
CA GLY A 87 -3.43 -4.03 7.09
C GLY A 87 -3.86 -3.46 8.45
N ALA A 88 -4.88 -4.06 9.07
CA ALA A 88 -5.26 -3.71 10.43
C ALA A 88 -4.11 -4.01 11.41
N GLY A 89 -3.98 -3.20 12.47
CA GLY A 89 -3.07 -3.45 13.58
C GLY A 89 -3.46 -4.70 14.38
N GLY A 90 -2.48 -5.30 15.05
CA GLY A 90 -2.71 -6.46 15.92
C GLY A 90 -3.43 -6.06 17.22
N ALA A 91 -4.22 -6.98 17.79
CA ALA A 91 -4.81 -6.79 19.10
C ALA A 91 -3.73 -6.70 20.20
N GLY A 92 -3.93 -5.84 21.20
CA GLY A 92 -3.08 -5.79 22.39
C GLY A 92 -3.18 -7.07 23.22
N GLY A 93 -2.13 -7.35 24.00
CA GLY A 93 -2.10 -8.51 24.89
C GLY A 93 -3.11 -8.39 26.03
N ALA A 94 -3.67 -9.53 26.47
CA ALA A 94 -4.50 -9.56 27.66
C ALA A 94 -3.67 -9.23 28.91
N GLY A 95 -4.16 -8.33 29.75
CA GLY A 95 -3.57 -8.08 31.06
C GLY A 95 -3.78 -9.29 31.98
N ILE A 96 -2.85 -9.52 32.90
CA ILE A 96 -3.02 -10.50 33.98
C ILE A 96 -3.49 -9.78 35.24
N THR A 97 -4.57 -10.27 35.84
CA THR A 97 -5.01 -9.88 37.19
C THR A 97 -4.78 -11.07 38.11
N GLY A 98 -3.80 -10.96 39.00
CA GLY A 98 -3.57 -11.87 40.13
C GLY A 98 -4.11 -11.30 41.43
#